data_AF-A0A6L6UCG2-F1
#
_entry.id   AF-A0A6L6UCG2-F1
#
_cell.length_a   1.000
_cell.length_b   1.000
_cell.length_c   1.000
_cell.angle_alpha   90.00
_cell.angle_beta   90.00
_cell.angle_gamma   90.00
#
_symmetry.space_group_name_H-M   'P 1'
#
loop_
_entity.id
_entity.type
_entity.pdbx_description
1 polymer ?
#
loop_
_entity_poly.entity_id
_entity_poly.type
_entity_poly.pdbx_seq_one_letter_code
_entity_poly.pdbx_strand_id
1 'polypeptide(L)'
;MKVKKHRRLTLKERIQIETLLNENRSKAYIAKQLKRSRSTITREVNKLVGNTNDKYDAHLSHWCAKDDYLNKRILDKISTHKPLKHFVYKGLLSEWTPEQISGRIKELYPNDPIMSISHEA
;
A
#
# COMPACT_ATOMS: atom_id res chain seq x y z
N MET A 1 14.62 16.82 -20.93
CA MET A 1 14.18 16.34 -19.60
C MET A 1 14.34 14.82 -19.52
N LYS A 2 15.15 14.31 -18.58
CA LYS A 2 15.41 12.86 -18.45
C LYS A 2 14.12 12.14 -18.03
N VAL A 3 13.65 11.19 -18.83
CA VAL A 3 12.45 10.41 -18.55
C VAL A 3 12.71 9.50 -17.36
N LYS A 4 11.94 9.64 -16.26
CA LYS A 4 11.98 8.71 -15.12
C LYS A 4 11.80 7.26 -15.63
N LYS A 5 12.73 6.37 -15.24
CA LYS A 5 12.77 4.94 -15.61
C LYS A 5 11.50 4.18 -15.20
N HIS A 6 10.84 4.62 -14.13
CA HIS A 6 9.57 4.07 -13.66
C HIS A 6 8.48 5.15 -13.66
N ARG A 7 7.50 4.97 -14.55
CA ARG A 7 6.30 5.80 -14.62
C ARG A 7 5.09 5.00 -14.19
N ARG A 8 4.24 5.60 -13.35
CA ARG A 8 2.95 5.01 -13.00
C ARG A 8 2.04 4.96 -14.22
N LEU A 9 1.04 4.09 -14.17
CA LEU A 9 -0.03 4.11 -15.16
C LEU A 9 -0.85 5.38 -14.98
N THR A 10 -1.15 6.04 -16.08
CA THR A 10 -2.07 7.18 -16.15
C THR A 10 -3.51 6.68 -16.15
N LEU A 11 -4.48 7.57 -15.91
CA LEU A 11 -5.90 7.22 -16.04
C LEU A 11 -6.22 6.74 -17.47
N LYS A 12 -5.69 7.42 -18.49
CA LYS A 12 -5.86 7.03 -19.89
C LYS A 12 -5.39 5.60 -20.17
N GLU A 13 -4.21 5.23 -19.66
CA GLU A 13 -3.70 3.87 -19.81
C GLU A 13 -4.59 2.86 -19.08
N ARG A 14 -5.14 3.19 -17.91
CA ARG A 14 -6.07 2.30 -17.19
C ARG A 14 -7.39 2.09 -17.92
N ILE A 15 -7.96 3.15 -18.51
CA ILE A 15 -9.18 3.04 -19.34
C ILE A 15 -8.90 2.12 -20.53
N GLN A 16 -7.74 2.24 -21.18
CA GLN A 16 -7.37 1.32 -22.27
C GLN A 16 -7.21 -0.13 -21.79
N ILE A 17 -6.67 -0.35 -20.60
CA ILE A 17 -6.61 -1.70 -19.99
C ILE A 17 -8.03 -2.25 -19.81
N GLU A 18 -8.94 -1.46 -19.23
CA GLU A 18 -10.34 -1.86 -19.03
C GLU A 18 -11.05 -2.21 -20.35
N THR A 19 -10.96 -1.35 -21.36
CA THR A 19 -11.55 -1.61 -22.69
C THR A 19 -11.01 -2.91 -23.29
N LEU A 20 -9.69 -3.12 -23.27
CA LEU A 20 -9.07 -4.30 -23.84
C LEU A 20 -9.37 -5.58 -23.04
N LEU A 21 -9.56 -5.48 -21.73
CA LEU A 21 -10.01 -6.60 -20.90
C LEU A 21 -11.46 -6.98 -21.22
N ASN A 22 -12.34 -5.99 -21.42
CA ASN A 22 -13.72 -6.23 -21.83
C ASN A 22 -13.81 -6.88 -23.23
N GLU A 23 -12.85 -6.60 -24.11
CA GLU A 23 -12.68 -7.29 -25.40
C GLU A 23 -12.04 -8.69 -25.28
N ASN A 24 -11.85 -9.22 -24.06
CA ASN A 24 -11.17 -10.50 -23.78
C ASN A 24 -9.74 -10.60 -24.33
N ARG A 25 -9.03 -9.47 -24.48
CA ARG A 25 -7.63 -9.47 -24.92
C ARG A 25 -6.71 -9.94 -23.80
N SER A 26 -5.66 -10.68 -24.18
CA SER A 26 -4.68 -11.17 -23.21
C SER A 26 -3.86 -10.04 -22.58
N LYS A 27 -3.44 -10.22 -21.31
CA LYS A 27 -2.54 -9.27 -20.61
C LYS A 27 -1.24 -8.99 -21.39
N ALA A 28 -0.78 -9.96 -22.20
CA ALA A 28 0.39 -9.79 -23.06
C ALA A 28 0.12 -8.85 -24.24
N TYR A 29 -1.06 -8.94 -24.85
CA TYR A 29 -1.49 -8.05 -25.93
C TYR A 29 -1.60 -6.60 -25.42
N ILE A 30 -2.25 -6.42 -24.27
CA ILE A 30 -2.41 -5.11 -23.62
C ILE A 30 -1.04 -4.47 -23.33
N ALA A 31 -0.09 -5.26 -22.82
CA ALA A 31 1.26 -4.79 -22.54
C ALA A 31 2.00 -4.29 -23.80
N LYS A 32 1.86 -5.02 -24.92
CA LYS A 32 2.43 -4.59 -26.22
C LYS A 32 1.81 -3.29 -26.71
N GLN A 33 0.48 -3.17 -26.65
CA GLN A 33 -0.27 -1.99 -27.09
C GLN A 33 0.13 -0.73 -26.30
N LEU A 34 0.25 -0.86 -24.97
CA LEU A 34 0.61 0.24 -24.09
C LEU A 34 2.11 0.51 -24.01
N LYS A 35 2.95 -0.29 -24.70
CA LYS A 35 4.41 -0.27 -24.57
C LYS A 35 4.88 -0.35 -23.11
N ARG A 36 4.19 -1.16 -22.30
CA ARG A 36 4.50 -1.40 -20.88
C ARG A 36 4.96 -2.83 -20.68
N SER A 37 5.66 -3.09 -19.57
CA SER A 37 6.03 -4.46 -19.23
C SER A 37 4.79 -5.29 -18.90
N ARG A 38 4.78 -6.57 -19.31
CA ARG A 38 3.70 -7.53 -18.95
C ARG A 38 3.49 -7.60 -17.44
N SER A 39 4.58 -7.53 -16.66
CA SER A 39 4.53 -7.57 -15.20
C SER A 39 3.76 -6.37 -14.60
N THR A 40 3.86 -5.19 -15.23
CA THR A 40 3.11 -4.00 -14.80
C THR A 40 1.61 -4.19 -14.97
N ILE A 41 1.18 -4.66 -16.15
CA ILE A 41 -0.24 -4.92 -16.43
C ILE A 41 -0.78 -6.03 -15.53
N THR A 42 0.00 -7.09 -15.32
CA THR A 42 -0.42 -8.21 -14.46
C THR A 42 -0.62 -7.76 -13.01
N ARG A 43 0.34 -7.00 -12.45
CA ARG A 43 0.20 -6.45 -11.10
C ARG A 43 -0.98 -5.50 -10.97
N GLU A 44 -1.20 -4.64 -11.97
CA GLU A 44 -2.32 -3.70 -11.96
C GLU A 44 -3.67 -4.43 -11.92
N VAL A 45 -3.87 -5.39 -12.81
CA VAL A 45 -5.14 -6.13 -12.91
C VAL A 45 -5.37 -6.97 -11.64
N ASN A 46 -4.35 -7.69 -11.18
CA ASN A 46 -4.48 -8.54 -10.00
C ASN A 46 -4.63 -7.75 -8.69
N LYS A 47 -4.26 -6.46 -8.66
CA LYS A 47 -4.41 -5.64 -7.45
C LYS A 47 -5.87 -5.38 -7.10
N LEU A 48 -6.71 -5.18 -8.12
CA LEU A 48 -8.14 -4.87 -7.94
C LEU A 48 -9.04 -6.10 -8.08
N VAL A 49 -8.65 -7.04 -8.96
CA VAL A 49 -9.41 -8.27 -9.22
C VAL A 49 -8.91 -9.35 -8.27
N GLY A 50 -9.48 -9.38 -7.06
CA GLY A 50 -9.16 -10.36 -6.02
C GLY A 50 -9.86 -11.71 -6.26
N ASN A 51 -11.09 -11.68 -6.78
CA ASN A 51 -11.86 -12.86 -7.13
C ASN A 51 -12.05 -13.00 -8.65
N THR A 52 -12.34 -14.22 -9.11
CA THR A 52 -12.49 -14.56 -10.53
C THR A 52 -13.65 -13.84 -11.24
N ASN A 53 -14.59 -13.27 -10.49
CA ASN A 53 -15.78 -12.59 -11.01
C ASN A 53 -15.69 -11.06 -10.97
N ASP A 54 -14.63 -10.50 -10.39
CA ASP A 54 -14.51 -9.05 -10.26
C ASP A 54 -14.10 -8.44 -11.60
N LYS A 55 -14.88 -7.46 -12.07
CA LYS A 55 -14.54 -6.69 -13.26
C LYS A 55 -13.50 -5.62 -12.89
N TYR A 56 -12.53 -5.43 -13.78
CA TYR A 56 -11.54 -4.39 -13.62
C TYR A 56 -12.15 -3.02 -13.91
N ASP A 57 -12.10 -2.10 -12.96
CA ASP A 57 -12.56 -0.70 -13.10
C ASP A 57 -11.34 0.25 -13.14
N ALA A 58 -11.22 1.03 -14.22
CA ALA A 58 -10.09 1.94 -14.39
C ALA A 58 -10.11 3.13 -13.42
N HIS A 59 -11.29 3.66 -13.09
CA HIS A 59 -11.45 4.81 -12.21
C HIS A 59 -11.17 4.43 -10.76
N LEU A 60 -11.70 3.30 -10.31
CA LEU A 60 -11.42 2.76 -8.98
C LEU A 60 -9.93 2.47 -8.82
N SER A 61 -9.32 1.79 -9.80
CA SER A 61 -7.88 1.51 -9.80
C SER A 61 -7.04 2.79 -9.74
N HIS A 62 -7.45 3.83 -10.49
CA HIS A 62 -6.76 5.12 -10.46
C HIS A 62 -6.89 5.82 -9.11
N TRP A 63 -8.08 5.80 -8.51
CA TRP A 63 -8.35 6.38 -7.21
C TRP A 63 -7.55 5.68 -6.12
N CYS A 64 -7.58 4.34 -6.04
CA CYS A 64 -6.77 3.57 -5.09
C CYS A 64 -5.26 3.87 -5.24
N ALA A 65 -4.75 3.96 -6.48
CA ALA A 65 -3.35 4.29 -6.71
C ALA A 65 -2.97 5.72 -6.27
N LYS A 66 -3.93 6.66 -6.31
CA LYS A 66 -3.76 8.03 -5.82
C LYS A 66 -3.82 8.06 -4.29
N ASP A 67 -4.79 7.36 -3.71
CA ASP A 67 -4.98 7.25 -2.27
C ASP A 67 -3.75 6.65 -1.60
N ASP A 68 -3.26 5.48 -2.07
CA ASP A 68 -2.02 4.85 -1.58
C ASP A 68 -0.82 5.81 -1.62
N TYR A 69 -0.76 6.68 -2.62
CA TYR A 69 0.35 7.62 -2.75
C TYR A 69 0.29 8.75 -1.73
N LEU A 70 -0.91 9.26 -1.47
CA LEU A 70 -1.15 10.29 -0.46
C LEU A 70 -0.93 9.71 0.94
N ASN A 71 -1.40 8.48 1.17
CA ASN A 71 -1.37 7.81 2.47
C ASN A 71 -0.08 7.03 2.76
N LYS A 72 0.89 7.02 1.83
CA LYS A 72 2.17 6.26 1.96
C LYS A 72 2.98 6.57 3.23
N ARG A 73 2.72 7.70 3.89
CA ARG A 73 3.41 8.16 5.11
C ARG A 73 2.46 8.42 6.28
N ILE A 74 1.19 8.07 6.16
CA ILE A 74 0.17 8.32 7.21
C ILE A 74 0.00 7.09 8.11
N LEU A 75 0.45 5.91 7.66
CA LEU A 75 0.37 4.68 8.43
C LEU A 75 1.52 4.60 9.44
N ASP A 76 1.33 5.22 10.60
CA ASP A 76 2.25 5.07 11.72
C ASP A 76 2.12 3.66 12.32
N LYS A 77 3.23 3.13 12.82
CA LYS A 77 3.28 1.80 13.46
C LYS A 77 2.29 1.72 14.63
N ILE A 78 2.15 2.81 15.38
CA ILE A 78 1.20 2.98 16.49
C ILE A 78 -0.25 2.86 15.98
N SER A 79 -0.61 3.59 14.93
CA SER A 79 -1.98 3.58 14.39
C SER A 79 -2.36 2.26 13.72
N THR A 80 -1.37 1.58 13.14
CA THR A 80 -1.55 0.30 12.43
C THR A 80 -1.78 -0.87 13.41
N HIS A 81 -1.07 -0.89 14.53
CA HIS A 81 -1.08 -2.03 15.46
C HIS A 81 -1.83 -1.69 16.75
N LYS A 82 -3.07 -2.19 16.88
CA LYS A 82 -3.92 -1.98 18.07
C LYS A 82 -3.24 -2.31 19.40
N PRO A 83 -2.48 -3.43 19.54
CA PRO A 83 -1.82 -3.75 20.82
C PRO A 83 -0.75 -2.73 21.21
N LEU A 84 0.08 -2.33 20.24
CA LEU A 84 1.12 -1.30 20.43
C LEU A 84 0.49 0.05 20.79
N LYS A 85 -0.59 0.43 20.09
CA LYS A 85 -1.39 1.61 20.41
C LYS A 85 -1.83 1.59 21.86
N HIS A 86 -2.51 0.52 22.28
CA HIS A 86 -3.04 0.43 23.62
C HIS A 86 -1.94 0.55 24.69
N PHE A 87 -0.78 -0.08 24.46
CA PHE A 87 0.35 0.00 25.37
C PHE A 87 0.89 1.43 25.50
N VAL A 88 1.13 2.10 24.36
CA VAL A 88 1.65 3.49 24.34
C VAL A 88 0.67 4.44 25.03
N TYR A 89 -0.62 4.40 24.68
CA TYR A 89 -1.62 5.27 25.30
C TYR A 89 -1.80 4.99 26.80
N LYS A 90 -1.73 3.74 27.23
CA LYS A 90 -1.78 3.39 28.66
C LYS A 90 -0.54 3.91 29.42
N GLY A 91 0.64 3.85 28.80
CA GLY A 91 1.87 4.43 29.33
C GLY A 91 1.78 5.95 29.46
N LEU A 92 1.27 6.63 28.42
CA LEU A 92 1.06 8.09 28.43
C LEU A 92 0.05 8.52 29.51
N LEU A 93 -1.04 7.77 29.70
CA LEU A 93 -2.00 8.00 30.79
C LEU A 93 -1.40 7.77 32.18
N SER A 94 -0.31 7.00 32.26
CA SER A 94 0.45 6.74 33.49
C SER A 94 1.65 7.68 33.65
N GLU A 95 1.70 8.78 32.87
CA GLU A 95 2.76 9.79 32.87
C GLU A 95 4.16 9.25 32.52
N TRP A 96 4.24 8.14 31.78
CA TRP A 96 5.52 7.62 31.33
C TRP A 96 6.10 8.47 30.21
N THR A 97 7.41 8.69 30.28
CA THR A 97 8.16 9.32 29.18
C THR A 97 8.24 8.38 27.98
N PRO A 98 8.38 8.93 26.75
CA PRO A 98 8.57 8.11 25.54
C PRO A 98 9.72 7.10 25.65
N GLU A 99 10.81 7.49 26.31
CA GLU A 99 11.96 6.62 26.58
C GLU A 99 11.58 5.42 27.47
N GLN A 100 10.86 5.67 28.56
CA GLN A 100 10.36 4.61 29.46
C GLN A 100 9.41 3.66 28.75
N ILE A 101 8.52 4.18 27.91
CA ILE A 101 7.61 3.36 27.10
C ILE A 101 8.42 2.47 26.16
N SER A 102 9.40 3.03 25.44
CA SER A 102 10.23 2.27 24.50
C SER A 102 11.08 1.19 25.18
N GLY A 103 11.63 1.48 26.37
CA GLY A 103 12.41 0.53 27.17
C GLY A 103 11.56 -0.62 27.69
N ARG A 104 10.43 -0.31 28.33
CA ARG A 104 9.51 -1.32 28.88
C ARG A 104 8.93 -2.24 27.81
N ILE A 105 8.66 -1.71 26.62
CA ILE A 105 8.20 -2.52 25.49
C ILE A 105 9.23 -3.60 25.13
N LYS A 106 10.53 -3.25 25.09
CA LYS A 106 11.60 -4.21 24.77
C LYS A 106 11.78 -5.29 25.84
N GLU A 107 11.60 -4.93 27.12
CA GLU A 107 11.70 -5.88 28.24
C GLU A 107 10.51 -6.86 28.27
N LEU A 108 9.29 -6.36 28.05
CA LEU A 108 8.06 -7.17 28.13
C LEU A 108 7.83 -8.02 26.87
N TYR A 109 8.27 -7.54 25.71
CA TYR A 109 8.04 -8.19 24.40
C TYR A 109 9.32 -8.34 23.58
N PRO A 110 10.34 -9.07 24.07
CA PRO A 110 11.65 -9.15 23.41
C PRO A 110 11.61 -9.85 22.03
N ASN A 111 10.64 -10.73 21.81
CA ASN A 111 10.53 -11.55 20.58
C ASN A 111 9.46 -11.06 19.60
N ASP A 112 8.73 -9.99 19.92
CA ASP A 112 7.65 -9.49 19.06
C ASP A 112 8.10 -8.22 18.30
N PRO A 113 8.36 -8.31 16.98
CA PRO A 113 8.81 -7.17 16.18
C PRO A 113 7.74 -6.08 16.03
N ILE A 114 6.47 -6.40 16.26
CA ILE A 114 5.36 -5.42 16.25
C ILE A 114 5.39 -4.59 17.53
N MET A 115 5.65 -5.23 18.67
CA MET A 115 5.79 -4.58 19.98
C MET A 115 7.21 -4.03 20.15
N SER A 116 7.58 -3.09 19.29
CA SER A 116 8.86 -2.37 19.36
C SER A 116 8.70 -1.00 18.72
N ILE A 117 9.14 0.06 19.39
CA ILE A 117 9.03 1.42 18.88
C ILE A 117 10.19 2.29 19.36
N SER A 118 10.64 3.22 18.52
CA SER A 118 11.61 4.25 18.92
C SER A 118 10.91 5.32 19.75
N HIS A 119 11.63 6.00 20.64
CA HIS A 119 11.10 7.11 21.43
C HIS A 119 10.85 8.38 20.59
N GLU A 120 11.37 8.44 19.36
CA GLU A 120 11.15 9.53 18.38
C GLU A 120 9.91 9.32 17.48
N ALA A 121 9.22 8.19 17.63
CA ALA A 121 8.16 7.74 16.73
C ALA A 121 6.78 8.33 17.03
#